data_AF-X0RRB5-F1
#
_entry.id   AF-X0RRB5-F1
#
_cell.length_a   1.000
_cell.length_b   1.000
_cell.length_c   1.000
_cell.angle_alpha   90.00
_cell.angle_beta   90.00
_cell.angle_gamma   90.00
#
_symmetry.space_group_name_H-M   'P 1'
#
loop_
_entity.id
_entity.type
_entity.pdbx_description
1 polymer ?
#
loop_
_entity_poly.entity_id
_entity_poly.type
_entity_poly.pdbx_seq_one_letter_code
_entity_poly.pdbx_strand_id
1 'polypeptide(L)' 'MLEYMREGSIKKTVEVDELLCKGCGTCMATCPKKGIYVRNFKLEHIAAQIEAALQTVE' A
#
# COMPACT_ATOMS: atom_id res chain seq x y z
N MET A 1 -9.06 -9.07 -9.79
CA MET A 1 -9.03 -7.78 -10.52
C MET A 1 -10.43 -7.56 -11.06
N LEU A 2 -10.99 -6.37 -10.83
CA LEU A 2 -12.36 -6.03 -11.20
C LEU A 2 -12.32 -4.99 -12.33
N GLU A 3 -13.18 -5.17 -13.32
CA GLU A 3 -13.34 -4.25 -14.44
C GLU A 3 -14.64 -3.44 -14.27
N TYR A 4 -14.60 -2.16 -14.63
CA TYR A 4 -15.77 -1.26 -14.55
C TYR A 4 -15.70 -0.16 -15.63
N MET A 5 -16.85 0.33 -16.08
CA MET A 5 -16.91 1.46 -17.02
C MET A 5 -16.83 2.79 -16.28
N ARG A 6 -15.95 3.69 -16.74
CA ARG A 6 -15.86 5.08 -16.27
C ARG A 6 -15.46 5.98 -17.43
N GLU A 7 -16.22 7.07 -17.63
CA GLU A 7 -15.96 8.09 -18.67
C GLU A 7 -15.80 7.46 -20.07
N GLY A 8 -16.67 6.52 -20.43
CA GLY A 8 -16.63 5.86 -21.75
C GLY A 8 -15.48 4.88 -21.96
N SER A 9 -14.70 4.55 -20.92
CA SER A 9 -13.58 3.60 -21.00
C SER A 9 -13.65 2.52 -19.94
N ILE A 10 -13.16 1.31 -20.25
CA ILE A 10 -13.02 0.21 -19.28
C ILE A 10 -11.82 0.51 -18.40
N LYS A 11 -12.03 0.57 -17.08
CA LYS A 11 -11.00 0.71 -16.05
C LYS A 11 -10.87 -0.59 -15.27
N LYS A 12 -9.70 -0.79 -14.66
CA LYS A 12 -9.41 -1.94 -13.79
C LYS A 12 -9.05 -1.47 -12.39
N THR A 13 -9.56 -2.18 -11.39
CA THR A 13 -9.22 -2.02 -9.97
C THR A 13 -8.97 -3.37 -9.31
N VAL A 14 -8.50 -3.35 -8.08
CA VAL A 14 -8.33 -4.53 -7.22
C VAL A 14 -9.10 -4.31 -5.93
N GLU A 15 -9.61 -5.40 -5.38
CA GLU A 15 -10.27 -5.44 -4.08
C GLU A 15 -9.56 -6.48 -3.22
N VAL A 16 -9.53 -6.26 -1.91
CA VAL A 16 -8.88 -7.13 -0.94
C VAL A 16 -9.96 -7.80 -0.11
N ASP A 17 -9.90 -9.12 -0.01
CA ASP A 17 -10.66 -9.86 0.99
C ASP A 17 -9.94 -9.76 2.34
N GLU A 18 -10.54 -9.00 3.26
CA GLU A 18 -9.98 -8.74 4.59
C GLU A 18 -9.90 -9.99 5.48
N LEU A 19 -10.71 -11.03 5.22
CA LEU A 19 -10.66 -12.29 5.98
C LEU A 19 -9.44 -13.13 5.59
N LEU A 20 -9.02 -13.04 4.33
CA LEU A 20 -7.85 -13.74 3.81
C LEU A 20 -6.55 -12.93 4.00
N CYS A 21 -6.64 -11.61 4.01
CA CYS A 21 -5.51 -10.70 4.17
C CYS A 21 -4.74 -10.96 5.47
N LYS A 22 -3.41 -11.12 5.35
CA LYS A 22 -2.50 -11.29 6.50
C LYS A 22 -1.70 -10.03 6.83
N GLY A 23 -1.89 -8.96 6.06
CA GLY A 23 -1.19 -7.69 6.29
C GLY A 23 0.31 -7.70 5.97
N CYS A 24 0.79 -8.56 5.07
CA CYS A 24 2.23 -8.66 4.76
C CYS A 24 2.83 -7.47 3.98
N GLY A 25 2.01 -6.60 3.39
CA GLY A 25 2.48 -5.38 2.70
C GLY A 25 2.94 -5.55 1.24
N THR A 26 3.06 -6.77 0.70
CA THR A 26 3.59 -7.00 -0.66
C THR A 26 2.78 -6.30 -1.76
N CYS A 27 1.45 -6.30 -1.66
CA CYS A 27 0.58 -5.63 -2.62
C CYS A 27 0.75 -4.10 -2.59
N MET A 28 0.92 -3.50 -1.40
CA MET A 28 1.19 -2.08 -1.24
C MET A 28 2.55 -1.69 -1.83
N ALA A 29 3.60 -2.48 -1.56
CA ALA A 29 4.95 -2.19 -2.03
C ALA A 29 5.11 -2.30 -3.56
N THR A 30 4.38 -3.20 -4.21
CA THR A 30 4.53 -3.48 -5.64
C THR A 30 3.54 -2.73 -6.53
N CYS A 31 2.51 -2.09 -5.96
CA CYS A 31 1.50 -1.38 -6.74
C CYS A 31 2.12 -0.16 -7.46
N PRO A 32 2.19 -0.14 -8.80
CA PRO A 32 2.77 0.98 -9.54
C PRO A 32 1.94 2.27 -9.39
N LYS A 33 0.64 2.13 -9.07
CA LYS A 33 -0.27 3.25 -8.84
C LYS A 33 -0.25 3.78 -7.41
N LYS A 34 0.49 3.14 -6.50
CA LYS A 34 0.55 3.49 -5.06
C LYS A 34 -0.84 3.62 -4.40
N GLY A 35 -1.80 2.82 -4.87
CA GLY A 35 -3.22 2.93 -4.49
C GLY A 35 -3.69 1.90 -3.46
N ILE A 36 -2.79 1.08 -2.91
CA ILE A 36 -3.11 0.05 -1.92
C ILE A 36 -2.47 0.46 -0.61
N TYR A 37 -3.24 0.40 0.48
CA TYR A 37 -2.79 0.79 1.82
C TYR A 37 -3.01 -0.35 2.79
N VAL A 38 -1.93 -0.82 3.42
CA VAL A 38 -2.01 -1.78 4.51
C VAL A 38 -2.07 -1.01 5.83
N ARG A 39 -2.98 -1.40 6.72
CA ARG A 39 -3.14 -0.75 8.03
C ARG A 39 -1.82 -0.76 8.79
N ASN A 40 -1.51 0.34 9.46
CA ASN A 40 -0.29 0.55 10.25
C ASN A 40 1.03 0.63 9.45
N PHE A 41 1.00 0.46 8.11
CA PHE A 41 2.17 0.61 7.22
C PHE A 41 2.20 1.96 6.50
N LYS A 42 1.79 3.03 7.19
CA LYS A 42 1.87 4.38 6.63
C LYS A 42 3.31 4.74 6.32
N LEU A 43 3.56 5.33 5.15
CA LEU A 43 4.90 5.69 4.70
C LEU A 43 5.58 6.67 5.67
N GLU A 44 4.81 7.56 6.28
CA GLU A 44 5.31 8.53 7.27
C GLU A 44 5.84 7.83 8.52
N HIS A 45 5.18 6.75 8.96
CA HIS A 45 5.63 5.97 10.11
C HIS A 45 6.92 5.21 9.80
N ILE A 46 7.03 4.64 8.59
CA ILE A 46 8.22 3.90 8.16
C ILE A 46 9.41 4.87 8.01
N ALA A 47 9.19 6.05 7.44
CA ALA A 47 10.22 7.08 7.32
C ALA A 47 10.77 7.49 8.69
N ALA A 48 9.88 7.76 9.66
CA ALA A 48 10.27 8.09 11.03
C ALA A 48 11.09 6.97 11.70
N GLN A 49 10.75 5.70 11.45
CA GLN A 49 11.54 4.56 11.95
C GLN A 49 12.93 4.49 11.32
N ILE A 50 13.05 4.76 10.01
CA ILE A 50 14.34 4.79 9.30
C ILE A 50 15.20 5.94 9.84
N GLU A 51 14.63 7.14 9.98
CA GLU A 51 15.33 8.30 10.53
C GLU A 51 15.85 8.02 11.93
N ALA A 52 15.01 7.48 12.81
CA ALA A 52 15.41 7.11 14.16
C ALA A 52 16.51 6.03 14.18
N ALA A 53 16.45 5.06 13.28
CA ALA A 53 17.47 4.00 13.19
C ALA A 53 18.83 4.51 12.67
N LEU A 54 18.84 5.60 11.89
CA LEU A 54 20.04 6.20 11.31
C LEU A 54 20.62 7.35 12.14
N GLN A 55 19.91 7.83 13.16
CA GLN A 55 20.46 8.79 14.13
C GLN A 55 21.62 8.12 14.89
N THR A 56 22.84 8.52 14.56
CA THR A 56 24.02 8.15 15.35
C THR A 56 23.94 8.88 16.69
N VAL A 57 23.97 8.11 17.78
CA VAL A 57 24.18 8.64 19.13
C VAL A 57 25.62 9.17 19.19
N GLU A 58 25.77 10.49 19.19
CA GLU A 58 26.98 11.15 19.66
C GLU A 58 26.98 11.23 21.19
#